data_AF-N8VER1-F1
#
_entry.id   AF-N8VER1-F1
#
_cell.length_a   1.000
_cell.length_b   1.000
_cell.length_c   1.000
_cell.angle_alpha   90.00
_cell.angle_beta   90.00
_cell.angle_gamma   90.00
#
_symmetry.space_group_name_H-M   'P 1'
#
loop_
_entity.id
_entity.type
_entity.pdbx_description
1 polymer ?
#
loop_
_entity_poly.entity_id
_entity_poly.type
_entity_poly.pdbx_seq_one_letter_code
_entity_poly.pdbx_strand_id
1 'polypeptide(L)'
;MIFLIIVICILFVVGFVQSNRIDDLNEKYRIEKQKNFDAQQELDYYTQLCIDLQQQLDELQQPRIDDDQPAEQGNFVKRHRVTKPTAETYRNVFDLDVNGIRILEHLTQVFCRDAFTDSERETCHRLGQQSVINFIVNNINRANDPNYKESVND
;
A
#
# COMPACT_ATOMS: atom_id res chain seq x y z
N MET A 1 -78.79 5.86 -36.62
CA MET A 1 -78.89 5.47 -35.19
C MET A 1 -77.83 4.44 -34.82
N ILE A 2 -77.86 3.22 -35.38
CA ILE A 2 -76.90 2.13 -35.03
C ILE A 2 -75.43 2.49 -35.30
N PHE A 3 -75.10 3.04 -36.48
CA PHE A 3 -73.73 3.46 -36.81
C PHE A 3 -73.16 4.54 -35.88
N LEU A 4 -74.01 5.46 -35.41
CA LEU A 4 -73.60 6.53 -34.50
C LEU A 4 -73.25 5.98 -33.11
N ILE A 5 -73.98 4.97 -32.65
CA ILE A 5 -73.69 4.26 -31.38
C ILE A 5 -72.36 3.52 -31.49
N ILE A 6 -72.08 2.84 -32.61
CA ILE A 6 -70.82 2.10 -32.82
C ILE A 6 -69.61 3.05 -32.80
N VAL A 7 -69.70 4.20 -33.46
CA VAL A 7 -68.61 5.19 -33.47
C VAL A 7 -68.34 5.74 -32.07
N ILE A 8 -69.38 6.03 -31.28
CA ILE A 8 -69.24 6.47 -29.89
C ILE A 8 -68.58 5.39 -29.03
N CYS A 9 -68.95 4.12 -29.19
CA CYS A 9 -68.31 3.01 -28.48
C CYS A 9 -66.82 2.89 -28.81
N ILE A 10 -66.43 3.05 -30.08
CA ILE A 10 -65.02 2.99 -30.49
C ILE A 10 -64.24 4.15 -29.86
N LEU A 11 -64.77 5.37 -29.89
CA LEU A 11 -64.13 6.53 -29.25
C LEU A 11 -63.96 6.33 -27.75
N PHE A 12 -64.96 5.73 -27.08
CA PHE A 12 -64.88 5.43 -25.65
C PHE A 12 -63.80 4.40 -25.34
N VAL A 13 -63.70 3.33 -26.13
CA VAL A 13 -62.67 2.29 -25.98
C VAL A 13 -61.27 2.88 -26.21
N VAL A 14 -61.09 3.69 -27.26
CA VAL A 14 -59.80 4.35 -27.54
C VAL A 14 -59.42 5.31 -26.42
N GLY A 15 -60.37 6.13 -25.95
CA GLY A 15 -60.16 7.04 -24.83
C GLY A 15 -59.80 6.31 -23.54
N PHE A 16 -60.45 5.18 -23.25
CA PHE A 16 -60.17 4.35 -22.08
C PHE A 16 -58.76 3.73 -22.13
N VAL A 17 -58.36 3.19 -23.29
CA VAL A 17 -56.99 2.65 -23.48
C VAL A 17 -55.94 3.75 -23.34
N GLN A 18 -56.21 4.94 -23.88
CA GLN A 18 -55.30 6.08 -23.78
C GLN A 18 -55.18 6.58 -22.34
N SER A 19 -56.29 6.66 -21.60
CA SER A 19 -56.29 7.02 -20.17
C SER A 19 -55.44 6.05 -19.36
N ASN A 20 -55.68 4.75 -19.49
CA ASN A 20 -54.92 3.73 -18.75
C ASN A 20 -53.42 3.79 -19.04
N ARG A 21 -53.04 4.12 -20.29
CA ARG A 21 -51.63 4.28 -20.66
C ARG A 21 -51.01 5.54 -20.05
N ILE A 22 -51.75 6.64 -20.00
CA ILE A 22 -51.31 7.88 -19.34
C ILE A 22 -51.13 7.64 -17.84
N ASP A 23 -52.04 6.90 -17.21
CA ASP A 23 -51.97 6.57 -15.79
C ASP A 23 -50.73 5.70 -15.47
N ASP A 24 -50.42 4.71 -16.31
CA ASP A 24 -49.19 3.90 -16.17
C ASP A 24 -47.91 4.74 -16.34
N LEU A 25 -47.88 5.67 -17.31
CA LEU A 25 -46.75 6.58 -17.49
C LEU A 25 -46.58 7.52 -16.28
N ASN A 26 -47.69 8.05 -15.76
CA ASN A 26 -47.68 8.93 -14.60
C ASN A 26 -47.18 8.21 -13.35
N GLU A 27 -47.59 6.96 -13.14
CA GLU A 27 -47.13 6.16 -12.01
C GLU A 27 -45.63 5.84 -12.12
N LYS A 28 -45.14 5.48 -13.31
CA LYS A 28 -43.71 5.28 -13.55
C LYS A 28 -42.90 6.54 -13.26
N TYR A 29 -43.38 7.69 -13.75
CA TYR A 29 -42.74 8.98 -13.49
C TYR A 29 -42.72 9.31 -11.99
N ARG A 30 -43.81 9.03 -11.27
CA ARG A 30 -43.91 9.24 -9.82
C ARG A 30 -42.89 8.39 -9.06
N ILE A 31 -42.77 7.11 -9.41
CA ILE A 31 -41.80 6.19 -8.81
C ILE A 31 -40.37 6.63 -9.09
N GLU A 32 -40.06 7.00 -10.33
CA GLU A 32 -38.72 7.45 -10.71
C GLU A 32 -38.33 8.74 -9.98
N LYS A 33 -39.26 9.69 -9.90
CA LYS A 33 -39.06 10.93 -9.13
C LYS A 33 -38.82 10.64 -7.65
N GLN A 34 -39.54 9.68 -7.07
CA GLN A 34 -39.32 9.26 -5.69
C GLN A 34 -37.91 8.67 -5.51
N LYS A 35 -37.49 7.74 -6.38
CA LYS A 35 -36.15 7.16 -6.32
C LYS A 35 -35.04 8.19 -6.44
N ASN A 36 -35.21 9.16 -7.36
CA ASN A 36 -34.24 10.24 -7.53
C ASN A 36 -34.18 11.14 -6.29
N PHE A 37 -35.32 11.41 -5.66
CA PHE A 37 -35.38 12.16 -4.42
C PHE A 37 -34.71 11.42 -3.27
N ASP A 38 -34.97 10.11 -3.11
CA ASP A 38 -34.35 9.28 -2.08
C ASP A 38 -32.81 9.20 -2.28
N ALA A 39 -32.37 9.02 -3.53
CA ALA A 39 -30.95 9.03 -3.88
C ALA A 39 -30.30 10.39 -3.60
N GLN A 40 -31.02 11.50 -3.84
CA GLN A 40 -30.53 12.83 -3.53
C GLN A 40 -30.39 13.04 -2.02
N GLN A 41 -31.35 12.56 -1.21
CA GLN A 41 -31.23 12.60 0.25
C GLN A 41 -30.05 11.78 0.76
N GLU A 42 -29.82 10.61 0.17
CA GLU A 42 -28.69 9.76 0.54
C GLU A 42 -27.35 10.44 0.20
N LEU A 43 -27.25 11.09 -0.97
CA LEU A 43 -26.08 11.89 -1.33
C LEU A 43 -25.87 13.08 -0.39
N ASP A 44 -26.94 13.80 -0.03
CA ASP A 44 -26.87 14.91 0.91
C ASP A 44 -26.40 14.43 2.30
N TYR A 45 -26.90 13.28 2.75
CA TYR A 45 -26.47 12.65 4.00
C TYR A 45 -24.97 12.30 3.99
N TYR A 46 -24.48 11.60 2.97
CA TYR A 46 -23.05 11.27 2.88
C TYR A 46 -22.17 12.52 2.71
N THR A 47 -22.66 13.53 1.98
CA THR A 47 -21.96 14.81 1.84
C THR A 47 -21.79 15.47 3.20
N GLN A 48 -22.86 15.53 4.01
CA GLN A 48 -22.79 16.06 5.36
C GLN A 48 -21.84 15.24 6.25
N LEU A 49 -21.92 13.90 6.18
CA LEU A 49 -21.03 13.03 6.94
C LEU A 49 -19.54 13.26 6.59
N CYS A 50 -19.22 13.43 5.30
CA CYS A 50 -17.87 13.74 4.87
C CYS A 50 -17.40 15.10 5.39
N ILE A 51 -18.27 16.11 5.41
CA ILE A 51 -17.97 17.43 5.97
C ILE A 51 -17.69 17.32 7.47
N ASP A 52 -18.54 16.61 8.21
CA ASP A 52 -18.39 16.44 9.66
C ASP A 52 -17.10 15.66 10.00
N LEU A 53 -16.77 14.60 9.24
CA LEU A 53 -15.53 13.85 9.40
C LEU A 53 -14.30 14.70 9.07
N GLN A 54 -14.38 15.51 8.01
CA GLN A 54 -13.30 16.44 7.66
C GLN A 54 -13.09 17.46 8.76
N GLN A 55 -14.17 18.01 9.33
CA GLN A 55 -14.09 18.93 10.45
C GLN A 55 -13.45 18.27 11.68
N GLN A 56 -13.82 17.03 12.01
CA GLN A 56 -13.19 16.27 13.10
C GLN A 56 -11.70 16.03 12.84
N LEU A 57 -11.30 15.72 11.60
CA LEU A 57 -9.90 15.59 11.22
C LEU A 57 -9.17 16.92 11.37
N ASP A 58 -9.76 18.02 10.93
CA ASP A 58 -9.18 19.36 11.05
C ASP A 58 -9.05 19.77 12.52
N GLU A 59 -10.01 19.43 13.38
CA GLU A 59 -9.96 19.62 14.84
C GLU A 59 -8.86 18.79 15.50
N LEU A 60 -8.61 17.56 15.04
CA LEU A 60 -7.50 16.70 15.49
C LEU A 60 -6.13 17.15 14.93
N GLN A 61 -6.12 17.74 13.73
CA GLN A 61 -4.94 18.28 13.06
C GLN A 61 -4.62 19.71 13.49
N GLN A 62 -5.45 20.36 14.31
CA GLN A 62 -5.06 21.61 14.95
C GLN A 62 -3.75 21.36 15.68
N PRO A 63 -2.66 22.06 15.31
CA PRO A 63 -1.41 21.90 16.00
C PRO A 63 -1.65 22.32 17.45
N ARG A 64 -1.60 21.36 18.38
CA ARG A 64 -1.11 21.73 19.71
C ARG A 64 0.26 22.32 19.43
N ILE A 65 0.41 23.61 19.70
CA ILE A 65 1.71 24.28 19.68
C ILE A 65 2.47 23.70 20.87
N ASP A 66 2.91 22.46 20.70
CA ASP A 66 4.01 21.86 21.42
C ASP A 66 5.11 21.80 20.36
N ASP A 67 6.07 22.72 20.50
CA ASP A 67 7.27 22.77 19.67
C ASP A 67 7.95 21.38 19.63
N ASP A 68 8.51 20.99 18.46
CA ASP A 68 9.47 19.88 18.25
C ASP A 68 9.06 18.52 17.61
N GLN A 69 8.15 18.40 16.62
CA GLN A 69 8.15 17.20 15.72
C GLN A 69 7.82 17.47 14.24
N PRO A 70 8.64 16.99 13.26
CA PRO A 70 8.40 17.19 11.84
C PRO A 70 7.39 16.19 11.24
N ALA A 71 6.33 16.75 10.64
CA ALA A 71 5.39 16.24 9.62
C ALA A 71 5.30 14.72 9.36
N GLU A 72 4.22 14.09 9.84
CA GLU A 72 3.86 12.70 9.49
C GLU A 72 3.15 12.62 8.12
N GLN A 73 3.88 12.10 7.13
CA GLN A 73 3.36 11.76 5.80
C GLN A 73 2.72 10.36 5.84
N GLY A 74 1.45 10.23 5.42
CA GLY A 74 0.67 8.98 5.49
C GLY A 74 1.38 7.75 4.92
N ASN A 75 1.36 6.64 5.69
CA ASN A 75 2.16 5.45 5.42
C ASN A 75 1.52 4.52 4.36
N PHE A 76 1.77 4.80 3.08
CA PHE A 76 1.57 3.82 2.01
C PHE A 76 2.62 2.71 2.14
N VAL A 77 2.23 1.54 2.64
CA VAL A 77 3.14 0.38 2.73
C VAL A 77 3.39 -0.17 1.32
N LYS A 78 4.36 0.42 0.63
CA LYS A 78 4.95 -0.15 -0.59
C LYS A 78 5.51 -1.52 -0.21
N ARG A 79 4.94 -2.60 -0.77
CA ARG A 79 5.56 -3.94 -0.65
C ARG A 79 6.95 -3.87 -1.26
N HIS A 80 7.97 -3.80 -0.41
CA HIS A 80 9.36 -3.76 -0.83
C HIS A 80 9.66 -5.08 -1.53
N ARG A 81 9.96 -5.04 -2.84
CA ARG A 81 10.62 -6.17 -3.50
C ARG A 81 11.99 -6.29 -2.84
N VAL A 82 12.29 -7.45 -2.24
CA VAL A 82 13.60 -7.71 -1.64
C VAL A 82 14.63 -7.72 -2.77
N THR A 83 15.29 -6.60 -2.99
CA THR A 83 16.41 -6.48 -3.92
C THR A 83 17.64 -7.12 -3.31
N LYS A 84 18.55 -7.63 -4.16
CA LYS A 84 19.85 -8.11 -3.68
C LYS A 84 20.57 -6.98 -2.94
N PRO A 85 21.19 -7.24 -1.77
CA PRO A 85 21.92 -6.22 -1.03
C PRO A 85 23.07 -5.64 -1.87
N THR A 86 23.23 -4.33 -1.85
CA THR A 86 24.41 -3.65 -2.42
C THR A 86 25.53 -3.56 -1.39
N ALA A 87 26.76 -3.28 -1.81
CA ALA A 87 27.88 -3.03 -0.90
C ALA A 87 27.54 -1.96 0.17
N GLU A 88 26.83 -0.92 -0.24
CA GLU A 88 26.32 0.13 0.66
C GLU A 88 25.32 -0.40 1.70
N THR A 89 24.48 -1.37 1.33
CA THR A 89 23.56 -2.03 2.27
C THR A 89 24.34 -2.77 3.36
N TYR A 90 25.42 -3.46 3.00
CA TYR A 90 26.30 -4.12 3.98
C TYR A 90 26.96 -3.12 4.92
N ARG A 91 27.46 -1.98 4.40
CA ARG A 91 28.00 -0.91 5.26
C ARG A 91 26.94 -0.37 6.22
N ASN A 92 25.76 -0.04 5.73
CA ASN A 92 24.72 0.57 6.55
C ASN A 92 24.29 -0.36 7.71
N VAL A 93 24.23 -1.67 7.46
CA VAL A 93 23.84 -2.64 8.49
C VAL A 93 25.00 -3.00 9.41
N PHE A 94 26.21 -3.24 8.90
CA PHE A 94 27.29 -3.83 9.71
C PHE A 94 28.37 -2.84 10.17
N ASP A 95 28.43 -1.62 9.61
CA ASP A 95 29.43 -0.59 9.95
C ASP A 95 28.80 0.65 10.61
N LEU A 96 27.54 0.98 10.28
CA LEU A 96 26.84 2.14 10.85
C LEU A 96 25.88 1.79 12.01
N ASP A 97 25.23 0.62 11.97
CA ASP A 97 24.34 0.18 13.06
C ASP A 97 25.13 -0.55 14.15
N VAL A 98 24.99 -0.06 15.40
CA VAL A 98 25.61 -0.62 16.60
C VAL A 98 25.30 -2.10 16.77
N ASN A 99 24.09 -2.54 16.44
CA ASN A 99 23.71 -3.95 16.56
C ASN A 99 24.40 -4.82 15.51
N GLY A 100 24.54 -4.33 14.29
CA GLY A 100 25.24 -5.05 13.23
C GLY A 100 26.73 -5.17 13.50
N ILE A 101 27.37 -4.12 14.03
CA ILE A 101 28.77 -4.18 14.47
C ILE A 101 28.97 -5.30 15.51
N ARG A 102 28.12 -5.36 16.54
CA ARG A 102 28.17 -6.41 17.58
C ARG A 102 28.02 -7.82 17.00
N ILE A 103 27.09 -7.98 16.04
CA ILE A 103 26.88 -9.26 15.36
C ILE A 103 28.10 -9.64 14.53
N LEU A 104 28.67 -8.72 13.75
CA LEU A 104 29.84 -8.99 12.91
C LEU A 104 31.06 -9.35 13.77
N GLU A 105 31.26 -8.65 14.89
CA GLU A 105 32.33 -8.96 15.84
C GLU A 105 32.17 -10.37 16.43
N HIS A 106 30.96 -10.72 16.88
CA HIS A 106 30.68 -12.06 17.38
C HIS A 106 30.89 -13.14 16.32
N LEU A 107 30.42 -12.92 15.08
CA LEU A 107 30.65 -13.86 13.98
C LEU A 107 32.14 -14.03 13.68
N THR A 108 32.91 -12.95 13.72
CA THR A 108 34.36 -12.98 13.52
C THR A 108 35.03 -13.80 14.63
N GLN A 109 34.63 -13.64 15.89
CA GLN A 109 35.18 -14.42 17.01
C GLN A 109 34.84 -15.92 16.94
N VAL A 110 33.68 -16.27 16.36
CA VAL A 110 33.24 -17.67 16.26
C VAL A 110 33.88 -18.36 15.06
N PHE A 111 33.90 -17.70 13.90
CA PHE A 111 34.25 -18.33 12.62
C PHE A 111 35.65 -17.98 12.10
N CYS A 112 36.24 -16.86 12.53
CA CYS A 112 37.60 -16.45 12.13
C CYS A 112 38.70 -16.88 13.11
N ARG A 113 38.51 -18.01 13.79
CA ARG A 113 39.55 -18.67 14.61
C ARG A 113 40.57 -19.37 13.73
N ASP A 114 41.69 -19.82 14.30
CA ASP A 114 42.76 -20.52 13.58
C ASP A 114 42.21 -21.59 12.62
N ALA A 115 42.42 -21.33 11.33
CA ALA A 115 41.91 -22.16 10.26
C ALA A 115 42.69 -23.47 10.16
N PHE A 116 44.00 -23.43 10.45
CA PHE A 116 44.89 -24.56 10.28
C PHE A 116 44.76 -25.55 11.43
N THR A 117 44.50 -26.81 11.08
CA THR A 117 44.42 -27.94 12.01
C THR A 117 45.17 -29.14 11.46
N ASP A 118 45.34 -30.17 12.29
CA ASP A 118 46.00 -31.44 11.91
C ASP A 118 45.28 -32.19 10.77
N SER A 119 44.03 -31.83 10.47
CA SER A 119 43.27 -32.40 9.36
C SER A 119 43.08 -31.37 8.24
N GLU A 120 43.47 -31.73 7.02
CA GLU A 120 43.24 -30.92 5.83
C GLU A 120 41.74 -30.64 5.62
N ARG A 121 40.88 -31.63 5.88
CA ARG A 121 39.42 -31.49 5.71
C ARG A 121 38.83 -30.44 6.65
N GLU A 122 39.24 -30.48 7.90
CA GLU A 122 38.79 -29.51 8.92
C GLU A 122 39.34 -28.12 8.60
N THR A 123 40.58 -28.04 8.10
CA THR A 123 41.19 -26.78 7.65
C THR A 123 40.41 -26.15 6.50
N CYS A 124 40.08 -26.93 5.46
CA CYS A 124 39.25 -26.46 4.35
C CYS A 124 37.84 -26.03 4.82
N HIS A 125 37.25 -26.73 5.77
CA HIS A 125 35.95 -26.37 6.34
C HIS A 125 36.02 -25.01 7.07
N ARG A 126 37.04 -24.78 7.90
CA ARG A 126 37.24 -23.51 8.60
C ARG A 126 37.55 -22.35 7.66
N LEU A 127 38.40 -22.56 6.65
CA LEU A 127 38.66 -21.57 5.61
C LEU A 127 37.37 -21.21 4.85
N GLY A 128 36.51 -22.20 4.57
CA GLY A 128 35.19 -21.97 3.99
C GLY A 128 34.30 -21.09 4.87
N GLN A 129 34.27 -21.34 6.18
CA GLN A 129 33.51 -20.51 7.12
C GLN A 129 34.05 -19.07 7.17
N GLN A 130 35.37 -18.90 7.20
CA GLN A 130 36.03 -17.59 7.18
C GLN A 130 35.73 -16.80 5.91
N SER A 131 35.67 -17.48 4.75
CA SER A 131 35.43 -16.84 3.45
C SER A 131 34.13 -16.04 3.42
N VAL A 132 33.10 -16.48 4.15
CA VAL A 132 31.80 -15.80 4.25
C VAL A 132 31.91 -14.50 5.03
N ILE A 133 32.67 -14.50 6.13
CA ILE A 133 32.89 -13.29 6.94
C ILE A 133 33.74 -12.29 6.15
N ASN A 134 34.80 -12.77 5.49
CA ASN A 134 35.64 -11.94 4.62
C ASN A 134 34.82 -11.32 3.48
N PHE A 135 33.86 -12.05 2.89
CA PHE A 135 32.96 -11.48 1.89
C PHE A 135 32.15 -10.29 2.42
N ILE A 136 31.64 -10.36 3.65
CA ILE A 136 30.89 -9.24 4.27
C ILE A 136 31.82 -8.04 4.47
N VAL A 137 33.00 -8.27 5.05
CA VAL A 137 34.00 -7.22 5.29
C VAL A 137 34.45 -6.57 3.98
N ASN A 138 34.66 -7.35 2.93
CA ASN A 138 35.04 -6.83 1.60
C ASN A 138 33.96 -5.94 1.00
N ASN A 139 32.67 -6.27 1.18
CA ASN A 139 31.58 -5.41 0.72
C ASN A 139 31.52 -4.09 1.50
N ILE A 140 31.80 -4.11 2.81
CA ILE A 140 31.90 -2.90 3.63
C ILE A 140 33.08 -2.04 3.15
N ASN A 141 34.26 -2.64 2.97
CA ASN A 141 35.45 -1.94 2.49
C ASN A 141 35.25 -1.33 1.11
N ARG A 142 34.59 -2.04 0.19
CA ARG A 142 34.25 -1.54 -1.14
C ARG A 142 33.25 -0.38 -1.12
N ALA A 143 32.37 -0.32 -0.12
CA ALA A 143 31.48 0.81 0.08
C ALA A 143 32.21 2.03 0.67
N ASN A 144 33.24 1.80 1.49
CA ASN A 144 34.05 2.86 2.12
C ASN A 144 35.13 3.43 1.19
N ASP A 145 35.72 2.60 0.32
CA ASP A 145 36.72 3.02 -0.67
C ASP A 145 36.32 2.59 -2.09
N PRO A 146 36.01 3.56 -2.99
CA PRO A 146 35.67 3.28 -4.39
C PRO A 146 36.78 2.56 -5.19
N ASN A 147 38.03 2.63 -4.72
CA ASN A 147 39.19 2.01 -5.35
C ASN A 147 39.59 0.67 -4.69
N TYR A 148 38.81 0.16 -3.74
CA TYR A 148 39.12 -1.08 -3.06
C TYR A 148 39.25 -2.24 -4.06
N LYS A 149 40.47 -2.78 -4.17
CA LYS A 149 40.77 -4.04 -4.85
C LYS A 149 41.23 -5.01 -3.77
N GLU A 150 40.56 -6.15 -3.68
CA GLU A 150 41.00 -7.25 -2.84
C GLU A 150 42.39 -7.67 -3.33
N SER A 151 43.43 -7.42 -2.53
CA SER A 151 44.74 -7.98 -2.79
C SER A 151 44.65 -9.47 -2.49
N VAL A 152 44.54 -10.29 -3.53
CA VAL A 152 44.76 -11.74 -3.43
C VAL A 152 46.21 -11.89 -2.99
N ASN A 153 46.44 -12.18 -1.72
CA ASN A 153 47.74 -12.69 -1.30
C ASN A 153 47.77 -14.15 -1.76
N ASP A 154 48.52 -14.40 -2.84
CA ASP A 154 48.97 -15.73 -3.28
C ASP A 154 49.87 -16.38 -2.22
#